data_AF-A0A7C7X8S9-F1
#
_entry.id   AF-A0A7C7X8S9-F1
#
_cell.length_a   1.000
_cell.length_b   1.000
_cell.length_c   1.000
_cell.angle_alpha   90.00
_cell.angle_beta   90.00
_cell.angle_gamma   90.00
#
_symmetry.space_group_name_H-M   'P 1'
#
loop_
_entity.id
_entity.type
_entity.pdbx_description
1 polymer ?
#
loop_
_entity_poly.entity_id
_entity_poly.type
_entity_poly.pdbx_seq_one_letter_code
_entity_poly.pdbx_strand_id
1 'polypeptide(L)' 'MNLKSYYLAFHDPVWTILLSIALFFPIRQLIWILYVRKKQKTQKLVSEEERKILKKRATFTSIFLSIVFSYIYVTQVFN' A
#
# COMPACT_ATOMS: atom_id res chain seq x y z
N MET A 1 -5.06 26.88 -25.06
CA MET A 1 -4.35 26.08 -24.03
C MET A 1 -3.97 24.74 -24.63
N ASN A 2 -2.71 24.33 -24.48
CA ASN A 2 -2.20 23.12 -25.12
C ASN A 2 -2.46 21.92 -24.18
N LEU A 3 -3.35 21.00 -24.57
CA LEU A 3 -3.74 19.82 -23.78
C LEU A 3 -2.51 18.98 -23.34
N LYS A 4 -1.44 19.03 -24.15
CA LYS A 4 -0.17 18.35 -23.87
C LYS A 4 0.54 18.88 -22.62
N SER A 5 0.49 20.18 -22.34
CA SER A 5 1.15 20.73 -21.13
C SER A 5 0.38 20.38 -19.86
N TYR A 6 -0.95 20.30 -19.96
CA TYR A 6 -1.80 19.86 -18.85
C TYR A 6 -1.52 18.37 -18.55
N TYR A 7 -1.47 17.52 -19.57
CA TYR A 7 -1.12 16.12 -19.40
C TYR A 7 0.23 15.94 -18.69
N LEU A 8 1.28 16.62 -19.14
CA LEU A 8 2.61 16.53 -18.52
C LEU A 8 2.64 17.00 -17.06
N ALA A 9 1.89 18.06 -16.71
CA ALA A 9 1.86 18.58 -15.35
C ALA A 9 1.11 17.67 -14.35
N PHE A 10 0.11 16.93 -14.83
CA PHE A 10 -0.73 16.08 -13.98
C PHE A 10 -0.44 14.58 -14.11
N HIS A 11 0.40 14.17 -15.06
CA HIS A 11 0.76 12.77 -15.29
C HIS A 11 1.25 12.08 -14.01
N ASP A 12 2.32 12.59 -13.41
CA ASP A 12 2.99 11.90 -12.31
C ASP A 12 2.13 11.87 -11.02
N PRO A 13 1.45 12.96 -10.61
CA PRO A 13 0.54 12.90 -9.47
C PRO A 13 -0.63 11.95 -9.69
N VAL A 14 -1.22 11.91 -10.90
CA VAL A 14 -2.35 11.04 -11.21
C VAL A 14 -1.93 9.57 -11.16
N TRP A 15 -0.80 9.22 -11.79
CA TRP A 15 -0.30 7.85 -11.75
C TRP A 15 0.12 7.42 -10.35
N THR A 16 0.69 8.34 -9.56
CA THR A 16 1.05 8.06 -8.16
C THR A 16 -0.19 7.71 -7.33
N ILE A 17 -1.29 8.44 -7.50
CA ILE A 17 -2.55 8.13 -6.79
C ILE A 17 -3.12 6.80 -7.27
N LEU A 18 -3.21 6.60 -8.58
CA LEU A 18 -3.81 5.40 -9.17
C LEU A 18 -3.05 4.13 -8.75
N LEU A 19 -1.73 4.16 -8.84
CA LEU A 19 -0.89 3.03 -8.49
C LEU A 19 -0.87 2.79 -6.97
N SER A 20 -0.96 3.85 -6.14
CA SER A 20 -1.10 3.69 -4.68
C SER A 20 -2.39 2.93 -4.32
N ILE A 21 -3.51 3.25 -4.96
CA ILE A 21 -4.78 2.54 -4.76
C ILE A 21 -4.66 1.07 -5.20
N ALA A 22 -4.02 0.81 -6.34
CA ALA A 22 -3.80 -0.55 -6.83
C ALA A 22 -2.91 -1.39 -5.89
N LEU A 23 -1.83 -0.80 -5.36
CA LEU A 23 -0.87 -1.45 -4.47
C LEU A 23 -1.39 -1.68 -3.05
N PHE A 24 -2.36 -0.88 -2.61
CA PHE A 24 -2.90 -0.98 -1.25
C PHE A 24 -3.43 -2.37 -0.90
N PHE A 25 -4.18 -3.00 -1.79
CA PHE A 25 -4.76 -4.32 -1.56
C PHE A 25 -3.70 -5.42 -1.35
N PRO A 26 -2.75 -5.66 -2.28
CA PRO A 26 -1.74 -6.69 -2.12
C PRO A 26 -0.81 -6.42 -0.94
N ILE A 27 -0.39 -5.17 -0.72
CA ILE A 27 0.51 -4.81 0.40
C ILE A 27 -0.19 -5.07 1.74
N ARG A 28 -1.46 -4.65 1.89
CA ARG A 28 -2.23 -4.90 3.10
C ARG A 28 -2.36 -6.39 3.39
N GLN A 29 -2.62 -7.21 2.38
CA GLN A 29 -2.76 -8.65 2.51
C GLN A 29 -1.44 -9.29 2.95
N LEU A 30 -0.32 -8.91 2.33
CA LEU A 30 1.02 -9.40 2.70
C LEU A 30 1.37 -9.06 4.16
N ILE A 31 1.23 -7.78 4.56
CA ILE A 31 1.54 -7.33 5.92
C ILE A 31 0.66 -8.05 6.94
N TRP A 32 -0.64 -8.20 6.66
CA TRP A 32 -1.56 -8.90 7.57
C TRP A 32 -1.17 -10.37 7.77
N ILE A 33 -0.87 -11.09 6.69
CA ILE A 33 -0.43 -12.49 6.77
C ILE A 33 0.86 -12.60 7.59
N LEU A 34 1.82 -11.70 7.38
CA LEU A 34 3.08 -11.67 8.13
C LEU A 34 2.83 -11.42 9.63
N TYR A 35 1.97 -10.48 9.98
CA TYR A 35 1.62 -10.20 11.38
C TYR A 35 0.93 -11.38 12.05
N VAL A 36 -0.02 -12.04 11.38
CA VAL A 36 -0.70 -13.23 11.91
C VAL A 36 0.30 -14.37 12.10
N ARG A 37 1.13 -14.67 11.08
CA ARG A 37 2.15 -15.72 11.16
C ARG A 37 3.17 -15.45 12.25
N LYS A 38 3.61 -14.20 12.42
CA LYS A 38 4.52 -13.80 13.50
C LYS A 38 3.91 -14.10 14.87
N LYS A 39 2.63 -13.76 15.06
CA LYS A 39 1.93 -13.99 16.33
C LYS A 39 1.67 -15.48 16.58
N GLN A 40 1.33 -16.25 15.54
CA GLN A 40 1.15 -17.72 15.60
C GLN A 40 2.40 -18.46 16.08
N LYS A 41 3.60 -17.96 15.73
CA LYS A 41 4.86 -18.54 16.24
C LYS A 41 5.02 -18.43 17.75
N THR A 42 4.50 -17.35 18.35
CA THR A 42 4.58 -17.11 19.81
C THR A 42 3.36 -17.69 20.55
N GLN A 43 2.19 -17.68 19.91
CA GLN A 43 0.93 -18.09 20.51
C GLN A 43 0.14 -18.93 19.50
N LYS A 44 -0.03 -20.23 19.77
CA LYS A 44 -0.63 -21.19 18.83
C LYS A 44 -2.05 -20.82 18.39
N LEU A 45 -2.82 -20.17 19.27
CA LEU A 45 -4.19 -19.71 18.99
C LEU A 45 -4.24 -18.19 19.01
N VAL A 46 -4.39 -17.59 17.83
CA VAL A 46 -4.65 -16.15 17.68
C VAL A 46 -6.15 -15.94 17.62
N SER A 47 -6.70 -15.22 18.60
CA SER A 47 -8.14 -14.96 18.68
C SER A 47 -8.62 -14.05 17.55
N GLU A 48 -9.93 -14.05 17.29
CA GLU A 48 -10.52 -13.19 16.26
C GLU A 48 -10.35 -11.69 16.57
N GLU A 49 -10.39 -11.31 17.85
CA GLU A 49 -10.14 -9.93 18.27
C GLU A 49 -8.69 -9.49 17.99
N GLU A 50 -7.72 -10.37 18.26
CA GLU A 50 -6.31 -10.11 17.91
C GLU A 50 -6.13 -9.98 16.40
N ARG A 51 -6.77 -10.85 15.59
CA ARG A 51 -6.72 -10.77 14.13
C ARG A 51 -7.26 -9.45 13.62
N LYS A 52 -8.34 -8.93 14.21
CA LYS A 52 -8.93 -7.62 13.87
C LYS A 52 -7.96 -6.47 14.17
N ILE A 53 -7.27 -6.50 15.31
CA ILE A 53 -6.25 -5.52 15.67
C ILE A 53 -5.07 -5.57 14.69
N LEU A 54 -4.57 -6.77 14.38
CA LEU A 54 -3.47 -6.94 13.41
C LEU A 54 -3.86 -6.46 12.02
N LYS A 55 -5.10 -6.71 11.60
CA LYS A 55 -5.64 -6.22 10.32
C LYS A 55 -5.70 -4.69 10.27
N LYS A 56 -6.15 -4.03 11.35
CA LYS A 56 -6.12 -2.55 11.44
C LYS A 56 -4.71 -1.98 11.34
N ARG A 57 -3.74 -2.61 12.03
CA ARG A 57 -2.33 -2.21 11.95
C ARG A 57 -1.76 -2.41 10.54
N ALA A 58 -2.06 -3.54 9.90
CA ALA A 58 -1.65 -3.81 8.53
C ALA A 58 -2.25 -2.79 7.54
N THR A 59 -3.51 -2.39 7.72
CA THR A 59 -4.14 -1.32 6.94
C THR A 59 -3.37 0.00 7.07
N PHE A 60 -3.04 0.43 8.30
CA PHE A 60 -2.31 1.68 8.49
C PHE A 60 -0.93 1.65 7.82
N THR A 61 -0.15 0.59 8.05
CA THR A 61 1.18 0.46 7.44
C THR A 61 1.11 0.36 5.90
N SER A 62 0.12 -0.36 5.37
CA SER A 62 -0.03 -0.51 3.92
C SER A 62 -0.39 0.79 3.21
N ILE A 63 -1.17 1.69 3.82
CA ILE A 63 -1.44 3.02 3.23
C ILE A 63 -0.12 3.76 3.00
N PHE A 64 0.72 3.83 4.03
CA PHE A 64 2.02 4.50 3.93
C PHE A 64 2.92 3.85 2.88
N LEU A 65 3.08 2.51 2.93
CA LEU A 65 3.91 1.80 1.96
C LEU A 65 3.42 1.96 0.51
N SER A 66 2.10 1.94 0.30
CA SER A 66 1.53 2.03 -1.06
C SER A 66 1.80 3.39 -1.70
N ILE A 67 1.70 4.46 -0.91
CA ILE A 67 2.02 5.82 -1.39
C ILE A 67 3.51 5.92 -1.71
N VAL A 68 4.39 5.46 -0.81
CA VAL A 68 5.84 5.54 -0.99
C VAL A 68 6.30 4.71 -2.19
N PHE A 69 5.85 3.46 -2.31
CA PHE A 69 6.22 2.62 -3.45
C PHE A 69 5.65 3.13 -4.76
N SER A 70 4.43 3.65 -4.74
CA SER A 70 3.85 4.27 -5.92
C SER A 70 4.68 5.46 -6.40
N TYR A 71 5.05 6.35 -5.49
CA TYR A 71 5.89 7.51 -5.79
C TYR A 71 7.25 7.10 -6.38
N ILE A 72 7.95 6.17 -5.72
CA ILE A 72 9.26 5.68 -6.20
C ILE A 72 9.12 5.05 -7.59
N TYR A 73 8.11 4.21 -7.80
CA TYR A 73 7.89 3.56 -9.09
C TYR A 73 7.63 4.58 -10.19
N VAL A 74 6.77 5.56 -9.94
CA VAL A 74 6.44 6.59 -10.92
C VAL A 74 7.68 7.41 -11.28
N THR A 75 8.46 7.83 -10.28
CA THR A 75 9.70 8.58 -10.51
C THR A 75 10.81 7.76 -11.18
N GLN A 76 10.83 6.42 -11.04
CA GLN A 76 11.87 5.59 -11.67
C GLN A 76 11.50 5.06 -13.06
N VAL A 77 10.21 4.85 -13.32
CA VAL A 77 9.74 4.22 -14.56
C VAL A 77 9.21 5.24 -15.57
N PHE A 78 8.61 6.35 -15.10
CA PHE A 78 8.04 7.37 -15.97
C PHE A 78 8.90 8.61 -16.16
N ASN A 79 9.99 8.76 -15.39
CA ASN A 79 10.97 9.86 -15.50
C ASN A 79 12.30 9.32 -16.03
#